data_AF-A0A101VUJ7-F1
#
_entry.id   AF-A0A101VUJ7-F1
#
_cell.length_a   1.000
_cell.length_b   1.000
_cell.length_c   1.000
_cell.angle_alpha   90.00
_cell.angle_beta   90.00
_cell.angle_gamma   90.00
#
_symmetry.space_group_name_H-M   'P 1'
#
loop_
_entity.id
_entity.type
_entity.pdbx_description
1 polymer ?
#
loop_
_entity_poly.entity_id
_entity_poly.type
_entity_poly.pdbx_seq_one_letter_code
_entity_poly.pdbx_strand_id
1 'polypeptide(L)' 'MNKIIFQFGLLMFFFSIIYFTQKGDSLQQIVLNSFTIFIILTVMLSLLSIMLIRSINKNSFDKINSYSEDLAGTNKNE' A
#
# COMPACT_ATOMS: atom_id res chain seq x y z
N MET A 1 -2.87 7.34 6.65
CA MET A 1 -2.11 6.37 5.83
C MET A 1 -1.43 6.98 4.61
N ASN A 2 -2.05 7.88 3.84
CA ASN A 2 -1.40 8.43 2.64
C ASN A 2 -0.09 9.21 2.96
N LYS A 3 -0.02 9.89 4.11
CA LYS A 3 1.19 10.62 4.53
C LYS A 3 2.44 9.73 4.69
N ILE A 4 2.32 8.53 5.26
CA ILE A 4 3.50 7.67 5.46
C ILE A 4 3.99 7.08 4.14
N ILE A 5 3.05 6.69 3.26
CA ILE A 5 3.34 6.18 1.92
C ILE A 5 4.04 7.26 1.09
N PHE A 6 3.56 8.50 1.17
CA PHE A 6 4.18 9.64 0.50
C PHE A 6 5.58 9.97 1.05
N GLN A 7 5.77 9.96 2.37
CA GLN A 7 7.10 10.17 2.98
C GLN A 7 8.08 9.05 2.60
N PHE A 8 7.63 7.80 2.56
CA PHE A 8 8.44 6.68 2.11
C PHE A 8 8.80 6.79 0.62
N GLY A 9 7.83 7.17 -0.22
CA GLY A 9 8.08 7.47 -1.62
C GLY A 9 9.14 8.57 -1.78
N LEU A 10 9.01 9.68 -1.03
CA LEU A 10 9.99 10.78 -1.07
C LEU A 10 11.38 10.33 -0.64
N LEU A 11 11.50 9.46 0.36
CA LEU A 11 12.79 8.89 0.76
C LEU A 11 13.43 8.12 -0.40
N MET A 12 12.66 7.24 -1.05
CA MET A 12 13.12 6.48 -2.22
C MET A 12 13.44 7.37 -3.43
N PHE A 13 12.71 8.48 -3.59
CA PHE A 13 13.00 9.49 -4.59
C PHE A 13 14.38 10.12 -4.38
N PHE A 14 14.70 10.55 -3.15
CA PHE A 14 16.02 11.11 -2.84
C PHE A 14 17.14 10.08 -2.98
N PHE A 15 16.92 8.83 -2.58
CA PHE A 15 17.89 7.76 -2.84
C PHE A 15 18.10 7.50 -4.33
N SER A 16 17.04 7.57 -5.14
CA SER A 16 17.16 7.45 -6.60
C SER A 16 17.98 8.59 -7.20
N ILE A 17 17.79 9.84 -6.72
CA ILE A 17 18.59 10.98 -7.16
C ILE A 17 20.07 10.74 -6.84
N ILE A 18 20.38 10.31 -5.60
CA ILE A 18 21.76 10.04 -5.18
C ILE A 18 22.37 8.94 -6.07
N TYR A 19 21.63 7.87 -6.34
CA TYR A 19 22.07 6.76 -7.19
C TYR A 19 22.38 7.22 -8.63
N PHE A 20 21.45 7.91 -9.29
CA PHE A 20 21.66 8.37 -10.67
C PHE A 20 22.71 9.48 -10.78
N THR A 21 22.87 10.29 -9.73
CA THR A 21 23.96 11.26 -9.64
C THR A 21 25.33 10.57 -9.61
N GLN A 22 25.48 9.52 -8.80
CA GLN A 22 26.71 8.74 -8.74
C GLN A 22 27.01 7.98 -10.04
N LYS A 23 25.97 7.64 -10.81
CA LYS A 23 26.09 7.01 -12.13
C LYS A 23 26.59 7.96 -13.22
N GLY A 24 26.60 9.28 -12.97
CA GLY A 24 27.06 10.27 -13.93
C GLY A 24 26.04 10.58 -15.04
N ASP A 25 24.75 10.29 -14.81
CA ASP A 25 23.68 10.64 -15.75
C ASP A 25 23.50 12.17 -15.82
N SER A 26 22.92 12.69 -16.91
CA SER A 26 22.61 14.12 -17.02
C SER A 26 21.52 14.55 -16.02
N LEU A 27 21.54 15.81 -15.57
CA LEU A 27 20.56 16.32 -14.59
C LEU A 27 19.11 16.05 -14.98
N GLN A 28 18.77 16.26 -16.26
CA GLN A 28 17.42 16.01 -16.77
C GLN A 28 17.04 14.52 -16.61
N GLN A 29 17.98 13.63 -16.91
CA GLN A 29 17.74 12.19 -16.84
C GLN A 29 17.70 11.66 -15.40
N ILE A 30 18.52 12.22 -14.50
CA ILE A 30 18.47 11.94 -13.07
C ILE A 30 17.08 12.24 -12.51
N VAL A 31 16.57 13.44 -12.77
CA VAL A 31 15.26 13.88 -12.27
C VAL A 31 14.14 13.02 -12.87
N LEU A 32 14.17 12.78 -14.18
CA LEU A 32 13.15 11.98 -14.86
C LEU A 32 13.10 10.54 -14.33
N ASN A 33 14.25 9.87 -14.26
CA ASN A 33 14.31 8.48 -13.80
C ASN A 33 13.91 8.36 -12.32
N SER A 34 14.40 9.26 -11.47
CA SER A 34 14.04 9.28 -10.05
C SER A 34 12.54 9.52 -9.86
N PHE A 35 11.96 10.42 -10.65
CA PHE A 35 10.53 10.72 -10.60
C PHE A 35 9.69 9.52 -11.08
N THR A 36 10.11 8.83 -12.13
CA THR A 36 9.46 7.59 -12.57
C THR A 36 9.46 6.53 -11.49
N ILE A 37 10.60 6.30 -10.83
CA ILE A 37 10.70 5.34 -9.71
C ILE A 37 9.76 5.75 -8.57
N PHE A 38 9.74 7.03 -8.21
CA PHE A 38 8.87 7.57 -7.17
C PHE A 38 7.39 7.29 -7.44
N ILE A 39 6.92 7.59 -8.66
CA ILE A 39 5.52 7.38 -9.03
C ILE A 39 5.16 5.90 -8.98
N ILE A 40 5.96 5.03 -9.62
CA ILE A 40 5.69 3.58 -9.67
C ILE A 40 5.64 3.01 -8.26
N LEU A 41 6.64 3.31 -7.44
CA LEU A 41 6.76 2.78 -6.09
C LEU A 41 5.63 3.29 -5.18
N THR A 42 5.28 4.57 -5.27
CA THR A 42 4.19 5.17 -4.48
C THR A 42 2.84 4.59 -4.86
N VAL A 43 2.56 4.40 -6.15
CA VAL A 43 1.31 3.78 -6.63
C VAL A 43 1.22 2.32 -6.16
N MET A 44 2.29 1.54 -6.34
CA MET A 44 2.35 0.14 -5.89
C MET A 44 2.10 0.01 -4.39
N LEU A 45 2.80 0.82 -3.58
CA LEU A 45 2.65 0.80 -2.13
C LEU A 45 1.25 1.24 -1.69
N SER A 46 0.64 2.17 -2.42
CA SER A 46 -0.75 2.60 -2.18
C SER A 46 -1.75 1.46 -2.44
N LEU A 47 -1.61 0.76 -3.56
CA LEU A 47 -2.46 -0.39 -3.90
C LEU A 47 -2.31 -1.51 -2.87
N LEU A 48 -1.08 -1.87 -2.51
CA LEU A 48 -0.81 -2.87 -1.47
C LEU A 48 -1.43 -2.48 -0.13
N SER A 49 -1.29 -1.21 0.26
CA SER A 49 -1.87 -0.70 1.50
C SER A 49 -3.40 -0.84 1.51
N ILE A 50 -4.07 -0.50 0.40
CA ILE A 50 -5.53 -0.64 0.26
C ILE A 50 -5.94 -2.11 0.31
N MET A 51 -5.21 -3.00 -0.37
CA MET A 51 -5.47 -4.44 -0.34
C MET A 51 -5.35 -5.02 1.06
N LEU A 52 -4.31 -4.63 1.81
CA LEU A 52 -4.11 -5.07 3.19
C LEU A 52 -5.23 -4.60 4.11
N ILE A 53 -5.63 -3.31 4.04
CA ILE A 53 -6.77 -2.81 4.80
C ILE A 53 -8.04 -3.60 4.47
N ARG A 54 -8.32 -3.83 3.18
CA ARG A 54 -9.49 -4.59 2.74
C ARG A 54 -9.47 -6.01 3.27
N SER A 55 -8.32 -6.68 3.23
CA SER A 55 -8.18 -8.06 3.73
C SER A 55 -8.42 -8.14 5.23
N ILE A 56 -7.85 -7.23 6.02
CA ILE A 56 -8.06 -7.15 7.47
C ILE A 56 -9.53 -6.88 7.81
N ASN A 57 -10.15 -5.92 7.11
CA ASN A 57 -11.55 -5.56 7.35
C ASN A 57 -12.50 -6.69 6.95
N LYS A 58 -12.25 -7.38 5.84
CA LYS A 58 -13.04 -8.54 5.40
C LYS A 58 -12.99 -9.67 6.44
N ASN A 59 -11.78 -10.04 6.88
CA ASN A 59 -11.61 -11.08 7.90
C ASN A 59 -12.30 -10.73 9.23
N SER A 60 -12.36 -9.44 9.58
CA SER A 60 -13.03 -8.98 10.80
C SER A 60 -14.56 -9.01 10.67
N PHE A 61 -15.11 -8.64 9.50
CA PHE A 61 -16.54 -8.70 9.22
C PHE A 61 -17.05 -10.14 9.10
N ASP A 62 -16.32 -11.01 8.41
CA ASP A 62 -16.68 -12.44 8.28
C ASP A 62 -16.73 -13.12 9.66
N LYS A 63 -15.82 -12.73 10.57
CA LYS A 63 -15.81 -13.22 11.96
C LYS A 63 -17.03 -12.74 12.76
N ILE A 64 -17.46 -11.48 12.62
CA ILE A 64 -18.64 -10.94 13.32
C ILE A 64 -19.94 -11.59 12.82
N ASN A 65 -20.05 -11.86 11.52
CA ASN A 65 -21.21 -12.55 10.96
C ASN A 65 -21.31 -13.99 11.47
N SER A 66 -20.21 -14.73 11.59
CA SER A 66 -20.22 -16.09 12.15
C SER A 66 -20.71 -16.14 13.60
N TYR A 67 -20.30 -15.19 14.45
CA TYR A 67 -20.82 -15.08 15.82
C TYR A 67 -22.31 -14.70 15.84
N SER A 68 -22.76 -13.89 14.90
CA SER A 68 -24.17 -13.50 14.82
C SER A 68 -25.06 -14.67 14.37
N GLU A 69 -24.59 -15.53 13.47
CA GLU A 69 -25.29 -16.79 13.09
C GLU A 69 -25.34 -17.79 14.24
N ASP A 70 -24.24 -17.96 14.99
CA ASP A 70 -24.21 -18.85 16.17
C ASP A 70 -25.09 -18.33 17.32
N LEU A 71 -25.21 -17.01 17.47
CA LEU A 71 -26.10 -16.36 18.46
C LEU A 71 -27.56 -16.28 18.00
N ALA A 72 -27.82 -16.27 16.69
CA ALA A 72 -29.18 -16.21 16.13
C ALA A 72 -29.96 -17.51 16.33
N GLY A 73 -29.34 -18.56 16.86
CA GLY A 73 -30.03 -19.77 17.30
C GLY A 73 -30.68 -20.49 16.13
N THR A 74 -29.97 -21.46 15.58
CA THR A 74 -30.59 -22.43 14.69
C THR A 74 -31.63 -23.22 15.51
N ASN A 75 -32.88 -22.74 15.56
CA ASN A 75 -34.06 -23.54 15.84
C ASN A 75 -34.29 -24.48 14.64
N LYS A 76 -33.34 -25.40 14.41
CA LYS A 76 -33.60 -26.65 13.66
C LYS A 76 -34.09 -27.66 14.66
N ASN A 77 -35.30 -27.44 15.15
CA ASN A 77 -36.16 -28.43 15.76
C ASN A 77 -37.59 -27.96 15.46
N GLU A 78 -38.03 -28.19 14.21
CA GLU A 78 -39.41 -28.45 13.78
C GLU A 78 -39.41 -28.76 12.27
#